data_AF-A0A9D6QDA9-F1
#
_entry.id   AF-A0A9D6QDA9-F1
#
_cell.length_a   1.000
_cell.length_b   1.000
_cell.length_c   1.000
_cell.angle_alpha   90.00
_cell.angle_beta   90.00
_cell.angle_gamma   90.00
#
_symmetry.space_group_name_H-M   'P 1'
#
loop_
_entity.id
_entity.type
_entity.pdbx_description
1 polymer ?
#
loop_
_entity_poly.entity_id
_entity_poly.type
_entity_poly.pdbx_seq_one_letter_code
_entity_poly.pdbx_strand_id
1 'polypeptide(L)'
;MDLDLIEKGATAMAPVVILLLVFDRLDIFNLITMRTIALMVLIGGAIAGLSFLLNWRVMDGFPIGFSNYSRYVAPLIEEPLKAAPIIYMFAKNRLGFKLDAAIAGFAVGAGFSMVENGWYLHELPGANYSGWLVRGFGTAIMHGGATALFAAASHEMSETQVQSHAAHYRFNALLFLPGLIGAYVLHSVFNHFPDQPLLAMVLTLLSVPASLFFILSRSERATHAWIKADHDAHKKMLDDIRDGHFARSEMGQSLKRIADRFTPGLASDVLAYLEIKTELVLRGEEIMLAVQEGEDVAVGPAERDKVFRLEELEHKIGPSVLAAIEPKLGFSRNDLWELEHLKTRAKRLE
;
A
#
# COMPACT_ATOMS: atom_id res chain seq x y z
N MET A 1 -37.14 4.53 -10.78
CA MET A 1 -36.01 3.61 -11.01
C MET A 1 -36.61 2.22 -10.98
N ASP A 2 -36.56 1.47 -12.08
CA ASP A 2 -37.16 0.13 -12.16
C ASP A 2 -36.51 -0.80 -11.13
N LEU A 3 -37.34 -1.50 -10.35
CA LEU A 3 -36.88 -2.47 -9.33
C LEU A 3 -35.88 -3.49 -9.92
N ASP A 4 -36.12 -3.94 -11.16
CA ASP A 4 -35.22 -4.85 -11.90
C ASP A 4 -33.81 -4.27 -12.10
N LEU A 5 -33.69 -2.98 -12.39
CA LEU A 5 -32.38 -2.32 -12.54
C LEU A 5 -31.64 -2.24 -11.20
N ILE A 6 -32.38 -2.02 -10.10
CA ILE A 6 -31.80 -1.98 -8.75
C ILE A 6 -31.28 -3.36 -8.35
N GLU A 7 -32.07 -4.40 -8.58
CA GLU A 7 -31.71 -5.79 -8.26
C GLU A 7 -30.51 -6.27 -9.10
N LYS A 8 -30.48 -5.98 -10.40
CA LYS A 8 -29.33 -6.26 -11.27
C LYS A 8 -28.09 -5.48 -10.84
N GLY A 9 -28.25 -4.20 -10.49
CA GLY A 9 -27.17 -3.37 -9.96
C GLY A 9 -26.59 -3.93 -8.67
N ALA A 10 -27.43 -4.31 -7.70
CA ALA A 10 -26.99 -4.94 -6.46
C ALA A 10 -26.25 -6.26 -6.74
N THR A 11 -26.75 -7.07 -7.67
CA THR A 11 -26.13 -8.34 -8.07
C THR A 11 -24.75 -8.12 -8.71
N ALA A 12 -24.60 -7.10 -9.54
CA ALA A 12 -23.34 -6.76 -10.21
C ALA A 12 -22.28 -6.22 -9.24
N MET A 13 -22.70 -5.52 -8.17
CA MET A 13 -21.81 -4.88 -7.20
C MET A 13 -21.50 -5.75 -5.98
N ALA A 14 -22.38 -6.71 -5.63
CA ALA A 14 -22.19 -7.59 -4.47
C ALA A 14 -20.81 -8.29 -4.45
N PRO A 15 -20.29 -8.83 -5.57
CA PRO A 15 -18.97 -9.45 -5.60
C PRO A 15 -17.84 -8.52 -5.15
N VAL A 16 -17.88 -7.26 -5.57
CA VAL A 16 -16.87 -6.25 -5.20
C VAL A 16 -16.87 -6.03 -3.69
N VAL A 17 -18.06 -5.84 -3.10
CA VAL A 17 -18.22 -5.62 -1.66
C VAL A 17 -17.78 -6.85 -0.87
N ILE A 18 -18.18 -8.05 -1.29
CA ILE A 18 -17.80 -9.31 -0.63
C ILE A 18 -16.29 -9.49 -0.64
N LEU A 19 -15.64 -9.29 -1.79
CA LEU A 19 -14.19 -9.45 -1.91
C LEU A 19 -13.43 -8.41 -1.08
N LEU A 20 -13.87 -7.14 -1.07
CA LEU A 20 -13.28 -6.12 -0.19
C LEU A 20 -13.38 -6.51 1.29
N LEU A 21 -14.54 -7.02 1.72
CA LEU A 21 -14.73 -7.50 3.10
C LEU A 21 -13.86 -8.72 3.43
N VAL A 22 -13.66 -9.63 2.48
CA VAL A 22 -12.76 -10.78 2.67
C VAL A 22 -11.31 -10.32 2.80
N PHE A 23 -10.85 -9.43 1.92
CA PHE A 23 -9.48 -8.89 1.98
C PHE A 23 -9.22 -8.11 3.27
N ASP A 24 -10.21 -7.34 3.73
CA ASP A 24 -10.16 -6.64 5.01
C ASP A 24 -10.02 -7.61 6.19
N ARG A 25 -10.78 -8.71 6.19
CA ARG A 25 -10.71 -9.73 7.25
C ARG A 25 -9.43 -10.55 7.24
N LEU A 26 -8.72 -10.59 6.12
CA LEU A 26 -7.42 -11.24 6.00
C LEU A 26 -6.27 -10.33 6.46
N ASP A 27 -6.51 -9.03 6.63
CA ASP A 27 -5.53 -8.09 7.19
C ASP A 27 -5.45 -8.25 8.71
N ILE A 28 -4.53 -9.10 9.16
CA ILE A 28 -4.28 -9.33 10.59
C ILE A 28 -3.77 -8.05 11.26
N PHE A 29 -2.98 -7.24 10.54
CA PHE A 29 -2.33 -6.07 11.12
C PHE A 29 -3.22 -4.82 11.11
N ASN A 30 -4.30 -4.79 10.31
CA ASN A 30 -5.25 -3.69 10.18
C ASN A 30 -4.55 -2.33 9.94
N LEU A 31 -3.49 -2.35 9.12
CA LEU A 31 -2.57 -1.21 8.97
C LEU A 31 -3.15 -0.15 8.04
N ILE A 32 -3.91 -0.59 7.04
CA ILE A 32 -4.66 0.30 6.17
C ILE A 32 -6.02 0.60 6.79
N THR A 33 -6.29 1.89 7.00
CA THR A 33 -7.57 2.31 7.56
C THR A 33 -8.70 2.17 6.54
N MET A 34 -9.93 1.92 7.01
CA MET A 34 -11.14 1.92 6.17
C MET A 34 -11.28 3.19 5.32
N ARG A 35 -10.85 4.35 5.85
CA ARG A 35 -10.85 5.62 5.11
C ARG A 35 -9.92 5.56 3.90
N THR A 36 -8.75 4.95 4.05
CA THR A 36 -7.80 4.75 2.96
C THR A 36 -8.37 3.79 1.92
N ILE A 37 -8.96 2.65 2.34
CA ILE A 37 -9.62 1.70 1.43
C ILE A 37 -10.72 2.41 0.64
N ALA A 38 -11.63 3.11 1.32
CA ALA A 38 -12.71 3.85 0.69
C ALA A 38 -12.20 4.91 -0.30
N LEU A 39 -11.14 5.65 0.07
CA LEU A 39 -10.51 6.61 -0.83
C LEU A 39 -9.90 5.93 -2.08
N MET A 40 -9.24 4.78 -1.92
CA MET A 40 -8.70 4.02 -3.05
C MET A 40 -9.80 3.51 -3.99
N VAL A 41 -10.94 3.06 -3.44
CA VAL A 41 -12.12 2.70 -4.24
C VAL A 41 -12.64 3.91 -5.02
N LEU A 42 -12.78 5.07 -4.38
CA LEU A 42 -13.23 6.30 -5.07
C LEU A 42 -12.25 6.73 -6.17
N ILE A 43 -10.95 6.67 -5.90
CA ILE A 43 -9.91 6.96 -6.90
C ILE A 43 -9.99 5.98 -8.06
N GLY A 44 -10.18 4.68 -7.79
CA GLY A 44 -10.37 3.65 -8.81
C GLY A 44 -11.57 3.93 -9.71
N GLY A 45 -12.69 4.34 -9.14
CA GLY A 45 -13.87 4.74 -9.91
C GLY A 45 -13.63 5.99 -10.77
N ALA A 46 -12.94 7.00 -10.24
CA ALA A 46 -12.55 8.18 -11.02
C ALA A 46 -11.59 7.81 -12.18
N ILE A 47 -10.67 6.88 -11.94
CA ILE A 47 -9.76 6.35 -12.95
C ILE A 47 -10.52 5.60 -14.05
N ALA A 48 -11.57 4.85 -13.73
CA ALA A 48 -12.42 4.23 -14.75
C ALA A 48 -13.06 5.27 -15.68
N GLY A 49 -13.58 6.37 -15.13
CA GLY A 49 -14.11 7.47 -15.92
C GLY A 49 -13.05 8.13 -16.82
N LEU A 50 -11.85 8.39 -16.27
CA LEU A 50 -10.73 8.92 -17.07
C LEU A 50 -10.30 7.93 -18.17
N SER A 51 -10.22 6.65 -17.82
CA SER A 51 -9.84 5.58 -18.74
C SER A 51 -10.84 5.48 -19.89
N PHE A 52 -12.14 5.56 -19.61
CA PHE A 52 -13.18 5.57 -20.64
C PHE A 52 -12.96 6.71 -21.64
N LEU A 53 -12.69 7.93 -21.16
CA LEU A 53 -12.43 9.09 -22.03
C LEU A 53 -11.15 8.98 -22.86
N LEU A 54 -10.11 8.33 -22.33
CA LEU A 54 -8.88 8.09 -23.05
C LEU A 54 -9.06 6.98 -24.08
N ASN A 55 -9.71 5.89 -23.69
CA ASN A 55 -9.98 4.76 -24.56
C ASN A 55 -10.83 5.16 -25.76
N TRP A 56 -11.89 5.96 -25.53
CA TRP A 56 -12.73 6.50 -26.60
C TRP A 56 -11.90 7.26 -27.65
N ARG A 57 -11.03 8.18 -27.21
CA ARG A 57 -10.19 8.98 -28.12
C ARG A 57 -9.18 8.14 -28.92
N VAL A 58 -8.62 7.10 -28.31
CA VAL A 58 -7.64 6.24 -28.97
C VAL A 58 -8.33 5.30 -29.95
N MET A 59 -9.51 4.77 -29.61
CA MET A 59 -10.28 3.87 -30.48
C MET A 59 -10.68 4.55 -31.80
N ASP A 60 -11.07 5.82 -31.76
CA ASP A 60 -11.42 6.59 -32.97
C ASP A 60 -10.21 6.83 -33.90
N GLY A 61 -8.98 6.71 -33.39
CA GLY A 61 -7.75 7.04 -34.11
C GLY A 61 -7.07 5.89 -34.86
N PHE A 62 -7.47 4.63 -34.64
CA PHE A 62 -6.77 3.45 -35.20
C PHE A 62 -7.73 2.40 -35.78
N PRO A 63 -7.53 1.93 -37.03
CA PRO A 63 -8.39 0.91 -37.66
C PRO A 63 -7.99 -0.52 -37.23
N ILE A 64 -7.86 -0.77 -35.93
CA ILE A 64 -7.47 -2.09 -35.39
C ILE A 64 -8.67 -2.98 -35.00
N GLY A 65 -9.88 -2.41 -35.01
CA GLY A 65 -11.13 -3.08 -34.65
C GLY A 65 -11.32 -3.25 -33.13
N PHE A 66 -12.58 -3.23 -32.69
CA PHE A 66 -12.93 -3.30 -31.26
C PHE A 66 -12.35 -4.52 -30.54
N SER A 67 -12.31 -5.68 -31.21
CA SER A 67 -11.78 -6.91 -30.61
C SER A 67 -10.29 -6.82 -30.28
N ASN A 68 -9.45 -6.31 -31.18
CA ASN A 68 -8.02 -6.18 -30.91
C ASN A 68 -7.75 -5.02 -29.94
N TYR A 69 -8.55 -3.96 -30.06
CA TYR A 69 -8.52 -2.83 -29.15
C TYR A 69 -8.74 -3.28 -27.69
N SER A 70 -9.85 -3.97 -27.42
CA SER A 70 -10.19 -4.48 -26.09
C SER A 70 -9.14 -5.46 -25.56
N ARG A 71 -8.56 -6.31 -26.40
CA ARG A 71 -7.57 -7.31 -25.98
C ARG A 71 -6.20 -6.75 -25.65
N TYR A 72 -5.76 -5.69 -26.32
CA TYR A 72 -4.35 -5.25 -26.24
C TYR A 72 -4.18 -3.77 -25.90
N VAL A 73 -5.01 -2.88 -26.43
CA VAL A 73 -4.84 -1.43 -26.24
C VAL A 73 -5.53 -0.95 -24.96
N ALA A 74 -6.74 -1.43 -24.68
CA ALA A 74 -7.46 -1.05 -23.46
C ALA A 74 -6.68 -1.42 -22.18
N PRO A 75 -6.14 -2.65 -22.02
CA PRO A 75 -5.32 -2.98 -20.85
C PRO A 75 -4.05 -2.13 -20.74
N LEU A 76 -3.45 -1.75 -21.87
CA LEU A 76 -2.26 -0.90 -21.90
C LEU A 76 -2.53 0.52 -21.39
N ILE A 77 -3.77 1.00 -21.49
CA ILE A 77 -4.19 2.30 -20.94
C ILE A 77 -4.66 2.13 -19.49
N GLU A 78 -5.46 1.10 -19.22
CA GLU A 78 -6.13 0.90 -17.95
C GLU A 78 -5.19 0.53 -16.80
N GLU A 79 -4.25 -0.40 -17.03
CA GLU A 79 -3.36 -0.86 -15.97
C GLU A 79 -2.39 0.24 -15.50
N PRO A 80 -1.75 1.05 -16.36
CA PRO A 80 -0.90 2.15 -15.89
C PRO A 80 -1.69 3.22 -15.12
N LEU A 81 -2.91 3.53 -15.55
CA LEU A 81 -3.77 4.49 -14.83
C LEU A 81 -4.13 3.98 -13.44
N LYS A 82 -4.49 2.69 -13.30
CA LYS A 82 -4.75 2.04 -12.00
C LYS A 82 -3.49 1.92 -11.15
N ALA A 83 -2.32 1.73 -11.76
CA ALA A 83 -1.04 1.65 -11.07
C ALA A 83 -0.60 3.01 -10.46
N ALA A 84 -0.94 4.14 -11.11
CA ALA A 84 -0.52 5.48 -10.70
C ALA A 84 -0.79 5.82 -9.22
N PRO A 85 -2.00 5.64 -8.65
CA PRO A 85 -2.24 5.91 -7.22
C PRO A 85 -1.42 5.02 -6.29
N ILE A 86 -1.17 3.77 -6.67
CA ILE A 86 -0.36 2.83 -5.89
C ILE A 86 1.11 3.27 -5.91
N ILE A 87 1.64 3.61 -7.09
CA ILE A 87 2.99 4.15 -7.25
C ILE A 87 3.16 5.42 -6.39
N TYR A 88 2.15 6.29 -6.38
CA TYR A 88 2.15 7.48 -5.52
C TYR A 88 2.25 7.11 -4.02
N MET A 89 1.50 6.11 -3.56
CA MET A 89 1.58 5.65 -2.17
C MET A 89 2.97 5.08 -1.82
N PHE A 90 3.58 4.30 -2.72
CA PHE A 90 4.97 3.85 -2.56
C PHE A 90 5.95 5.03 -2.50
N ALA A 91 5.81 6.00 -3.41
CA ALA A 91 6.66 7.19 -3.44
C ALA A 91 6.54 8.03 -2.14
N LYS A 92 5.36 8.01 -1.50
CA LYS A 92 5.07 8.74 -0.26
C LYS A 92 5.32 7.94 1.02
N ASN A 93 5.91 6.75 0.93
CA ASN A 93 6.12 5.85 2.07
C ASN A 93 4.81 5.58 2.83
N ARG A 94 3.75 5.20 2.12
CA ARG A 94 2.43 4.89 2.73
C ARG A 94 2.06 3.42 2.69
N LEU A 95 2.88 2.57 2.06
CA LEU A 95 2.71 1.12 1.97
C LEU A 95 3.98 0.45 2.49
N GLY A 96 3.98 0.04 3.76
CA GLY A 96 5.11 -0.63 4.41
C GLY A 96 5.09 -2.14 4.16
N PHE A 97 3.90 -2.76 4.23
CA PHE A 97 3.74 -4.19 4.03
C PHE A 97 3.20 -4.56 2.66
N LYS A 98 3.60 -5.75 2.21
CA LYS A 98 3.16 -6.33 0.94
C LYS A 98 1.66 -6.60 0.91
N LEU A 99 1.08 -7.08 2.02
CA LEU A 99 -0.35 -7.32 2.14
C LEU A 99 -1.14 -6.00 2.00
N ASP A 100 -0.71 -4.94 2.68
CA ASP A 100 -1.31 -3.60 2.56
C ASP A 100 -1.25 -3.08 1.13
N ALA A 101 -0.12 -3.28 0.45
CA ALA A 101 0.02 -2.92 -0.95
C ALA A 101 -1.00 -3.67 -1.82
N ALA A 102 -1.15 -4.98 -1.60
CA ALA A 102 -2.14 -5.79 -2.30
C ALA A 102 -3.58 -5.32 -2.02
N ILE A 103 -3.92 -4.99 -0.78
CA ILE A 103 -5.25 -4.47 -0.38
C ILE A 103 -5.52 -3.12 -1.02
N ALA A 104 -4.56 -2.18 -0.97
CA ALA A 104 -4.68 -0.89 -1.63
C ALA A 104 -4.86 -1.04 -3.15
N GLY A 105 -4.09 -1.94 -3.77
CA GLY A 105 -4.21 -2.28 -5.18
C GLY A 105 -5.57 -2.86 -5.52
N PHE A 106 -6.04 -3.82 -4.71
CA PHE A 106 -7.36 -4.42 -4.87
C PHE A 106 -8.46 -3.36 -4.76
N ALA A 107 -8.37 -2.44 -3.80
CA ALA A 107 -9.34 -1.36 -3.62
C ALA A 107 -9.44 -0.43 -4.83
N VAL A 108 -8.30 -0.06 -5.44
CA VAL A 108 -8.30 0.73 -6.69
C VAL A 108 -8.98 -0.05 -7.83
N GLY A 109 -8.61 -1.31 -8.03
CA GLY A 109 -9.22 -2.15 -9.08
C GLY A 109 -10.71 -2.44 -8.84
N ALA A 110 -11.12 -2.60 -7.58
CA ALA A 110 -12.50 -2.76 -7.17
C ALA A 110 -13.34 -1.53 -7.54
N GLY A 111 -12.86 -0.33 -7.21
CA GLY A 111 -13.51 0.92 -7.61
C GLY A 111 -13.64 1.08 -9.12
N PHE A 112 -12.61 0.67 -9.86
CA PHE A 112 -12.63 0.66 -11.32
C PHE A 112 -13.74 -0.26 -11.85
N SER A 113 -13.79 -1.51 -11.36
CA SER A 113 -14.80 -2.50 -11.74
C SER A 113 -16.22 -2.06 -11.42
N MET A 114 -16.45 -1.33 -10.32
CA MET A 114 -17.78 -0.81 -9.99
C MET A 114 -18.30 0.16 -11.05
N VAL A 115 -17.47 1.09 -11.51
CA VAL A 115 -17.87 2.05 -12.55
C VAL A 115 -18.07 1.35 -13.89
N GLU A 116 -17.20 0.41 -14.24
CA GLU A 116 -17.34 -0.37 -15.47
C GLU A 116 -18.64 -1.21 -15.47
N ASN A 117 -18.92 -1.96 -14.39
CA ASN A 117 -20.17 -2.71 -14.27
C ASN A 117 -21.39 -1.79 -14.27
N GLY A 118 -21.29 -0.60 -13.67
CA GLY A 118 -22.32 0.43 -13.70
C GLY A 118 -22.67 0.87 -15.13
N TRP A 119 -21.65 1.09 -15.96
CA TRP A 119 -21.83 1.42 -17.38
C TRP A 119 -22.55 0.29 -18.13
N TYR A 120 -22.12 -0.95 -17.93
CA TYR A 120 -22.72 -2.10 -18.63
C TYR A 120 -24.16 -2.39 -18.22
N LEU A 121 -24.65 -1.92 -17.07
CA LEU A 121 -26.07 -2.05 -16.72
C LEU A 121 -26.98 -1.38 -17.74
N HIS A 122 -26.48 -0.33 -18.41
CA HIS A 122 -27.19 0.36 -19.48
C HIS A 122 -27.02 -0.29 -20.86
N GLU A 123 -25.85 -0.87 -21.12
CA GLU A 123 -25.53 -1.53 -22.40
C GLU A 123 -26.11 -2.95 -22.51
N LEU A 124 -26.33 -3.63 -21.38
CA LEU A 124 -26.82 -5.02 -21.32
C LEU A 124 -28.13 -5.16 -20.52
N PRO A 125 -29.21 -4.44 -20.88
CA PRO A 125 -30.46 -4.45 -20.10
C PRO A 125 -31.13 -5.84 -20.07
N GLY A 126 -30.90 -6.65 -21.10
CA GLY A 126 -31.45 -8.00 -21.23
C GLY A 126 -30.66 -9.11 -20.51
N ALA A 127 -29.53 -8.80 -19.86
CA ALA A 127 -28.75 -9.80 -19.14
C ALA A 127 -29.50 -10.32 -17.90
N ASN A 128 -29.47 -11.64 -17.69
CA ASN A 128 -30.06 -12.28 -16.53
C ASN A 128 -29.16 -12.16 -15.28
N TYR A 129 -29.71 -12.46 -14.10
CA TYR A 129 -28.99 -12.38 -12.83
C TYR A 129 -27.72 -13.24 -12.79
N SER A 130 -27.73 -14.43 -13.38
CA SER A 130 -26.54 -15.27 -13.49
C SER A 130 -25.43 -14.63 -14.32
N GLY A 131 -25.78 -13.96 -15.42
CA GLY A 131 -24.84 -13.21 -16.23
C GLY A 131 -24.22 -12.05 -15.46
N TRP A 132 -25.03 -11.35 -14.65
CA TRP A 132 -24.55 -10.30 -13.75
C TRP A 132 -23.66 -10.81 -12.63
N LEU A 133 -23.94 -11.99 -12.07
CA LEU A 133 -23.07 -12.64 -11.10
C LEU A 133 -21.71 -12.99 -11.73
N VAL A 134 -21.73 -13.67 -12.89
CA VAL A 134 -20.50 -14.08 -13.58
C VAL A 134 -19.68 -12.86 -14.00
N ARG A 135 -20.32 -11.85 -14.56
CA ARG A 135 -19.66 -10.60 -14.92
C ARG A 135 -19.13 -9.88 -13.69
N GLY A 136 -19.96 -9.69 -12.67
CA GLY A 136 -19.61 -8.99 -11.44
C GLY A 136 -18.40 -9.60 -10.74
N PHE A 137 -18.39 -10.93 -10.55
CA PHE A 137 -17.22 -11.63 -10.01
C PHE A 137 -16.02 -11.56 -10.96
N GLY A 138 -16.25 -11.82 -12.26
CA GLY A 138 -15.18 -11.83 -13.26
C GLY A 138 -14.43 -10.50 -13.34
N THR A 139 -15.15 -9.39 -13.48
CA THR A 139 -14.54 -8.05 -13.60
C THR A 139 -13.98 -7.57 -12.25
N ALA A 140 -14.64 -7.86 -11.12
CA ALA A 140 -14.14 -7.49 -9.80
C ALA A 140 -12.80 -8.17 -9.49
N ILE A 141 -12.72 -9.47 -9.72
CA ILE A 141 -11.50 -10.25 -9.49
C ILE A 141 -10.43 -9.88 -10.51
N MET A 142 -10.80 -9.64 -11.76
CA MET A 142 -9.83 -9.25 -12.78
C MET A 142 -9.23 -7.88 -12.47
N HIS A 143 -10.03 -6.82 -12.34
CA HIS A 143 -9.50 -5.48 -12.09
C HIS A 143 -8.85 -5.38 -10.71
N GLY A 144 -9.54 -5.83 -9.66
CA GLY A 144 -9.01 -5.84 -8.29
C GLY A 144 -7.76 -6.70 -8.19
N GLY A 145 -7.80 -7.91 -8.74
CA GLY A 145 -6.69 -8.86 -8.73
C GLY A 145 -5.47 -8.40 -9.53
N ALA A 146 -5.66 -7.86 -10.73
CA ALA A 146 -4.56 -7.34 -11.55
C ALA A 146 -3.83 -6.21 -10.82
N THR A 147 -4.57 -5.27 -10.23
CA THR A 147 -3.97 -4.14 -9.51
C THR A 147 -3.39 -4.57 -8.15
N ALA A 148 -3.96 -5.56 -7.47
CA ALA A 148 -3.37 -6.17 -6.28
C ALA A 148 -2.06 -6.89 -6.59
N LEU A 149 -2.01 -7.68 -7.67
CA LEU A 149 -0.81 -8.36 -8.14
C LEU A 149 0.28 -7.38 -8.55
N PHE A 150 -0.08 -6.32 -9.27
CA PHE A 150 0.81 -5.21 -9.56
C PHE A 150 1.45 -4.67 -8.27
N ALA A 151 0.62 -4.37 -7.26
CA ALA A 151 1.08 -3.76 -6.02
C ALA A 151 1.97 -4.71 -5.20
N ALA A 152 1.58 -5.98 -5.05
CA ALA A 152 2.34 -6.99 -4.33
C ALA A 152 3.68 -7.32 -5.01
N ALA A 153 3.69 -7.46 -6.34
CA ALA A 153 4.91 -7.69 -7.10
C ALA A 153 5.84 -6.47 -7.07
N SER A 154 5.29 -5.25 -7.15
CA SER A 154 6.09 -4.03 -7.06
C SER A 154 6.67 -3.83 -5.66
N HIS A 155 5.95 -4.23 -4.61
CA HIS A 155 6.47 -4.26 -3.24
C HIS A 155 7.69 -5.20 -3.16
N GLU A 156 7.55 -6.45 -3.63
CA GLU A 156 8.65 -7.43 -3.66
C GLU A 156 9.89 -6.87 -4.38
N MET A 157 9.70 -6.26 -5.56
CA MET A 157 10.82 -5.70 -6.34
C MET A 157 11.47 -4.47 -5.70
N SER A 158 10.76 -3.77 -4.80
CA SER A 158 11.26 -2.58 -4.10
C SER A 158 11.71 -2.86 -2.66
N GLU A 159 11.52 -4.08 -2.16
CA GLU A 159 11.77 -4.47 -0.76
C GLU A 159 13.18 -4.07 -0.30
N THR A 160 14.20 -4.36 -1.10
CA THR A 160 15.60 -4.02 -0.76
C THR A 160 15.83 -2.50 -0.69
N GLN A 161 15.12 -1.69 -1.48
CA GLN A 161 15.22 -0.22 -1.38
C GLN A 161 14.50 0.30 -0.14
N VAL A 162 13.39 -0.33 0.24
CA VAL A 162 12.60 0.07 1.41
C VAL A 162 13.30 -0.31 2.72
N GLN A 163 13.93 -1.48 2.78
CA GLN A 163 14.74 -1.94 3.92
C GLN A 163 16.07 -1.20 4.06
N SER A 164 16.51 -0.48 3.01
CA SER A 164 17.72 0.33 3.09
C SER A 164 17.48 1.62 3.91
N HIS A 165 18.56 2.20 4.44
CA HIS A 165 18.50 3.46 5.18
C HIS A 165 17.73 4.52 4.38
N ALA A 166 16.77 5.21 5.01
CA ALA A 166 15.92 6.18 4.33
C ALA A 166 16.72 7.27 3.60
N ALA A 167 17.89 7.62 4.14
CA ALA A 167 18.87 8.54 3.58
C ALA A 167 19.36 8.19 2.16
N HIS A 168 19.39 6.90 1.81
CA HIS A 168 19.89 6.40 0.54
C HIS A 168 18.80 6.01 -0.44
N TYR A 169 17.54 6.22 -0.04
CA TYR A 169 16.41 5.87 -0.87
C TYR A 169 16.40 6.68 -2.16
N ARG A 170 16.24 5.98 -3.29
CA ARG A 170 16.05 6.56 -4.61
C ARG A 170 14.88 5.87 -5.28
N PHE A 171 13.78 6.60 -5.44
CA PHE A 171 12.60 6.10 -6.15
C PHE A 171 12.99 5.65 -7.56
N ASN A 172 12.77 4.38 -7.87
CA ASN A 172 13.05 3.80 -9.18
C ASN A 172 11.76 3.24 -9.79
N ALA A 173 11.18 4.00 -10.73
CA ALA A 173 9.96 3.62 -11.44
C ALA A 173 10.09 2.28 -12.20
N LEU A 174 11.31 1.87 -12.58
CA LEU A 174 11.53 0.63 -13.33
C LEU A 174 11.21 -0.63 -12.50
N LEU A 175 11.25 -0.55 -11.17
CA LEU A 175 10.92 -1.68 -10.28
C LEU A 175 9.43 -2.04 -10.32
N PHE A 176 8.58 -1.14 -10.83
CA PHE A 176 7.14 -1.36 -10.99
C PHE A 176 6.79 -2.03 -12.32
N LEU A 177 7.73 -2.06 -13.27
CA LEU A 177 7.50 -2.56 -14.62
C LEU A 177 7.13 -4.07 -14.66
N PRO A 178 7.79 -4.97 -13.90
CA PRO A 178 7.41 -6.38 -13.87
C PRO A 178 5.97 -6.60 -13.38
N GLY A 179 5.58 -5.89 -12.31
CA GLY A 179 4.21 -5.93 -11.81
C GLY A 179 3.20 -5.41 -12.84
N LEU A 180 3.55 -4.35 -13.56
CA LEU A 180 2.67 -3.73 -14.56
C LEU A 180 2.50 -4.63 -15.78
N ILE A 181 3.57 -5.30 -16.22
CA ILE A 181 3.52 -6.32 -17.27
C ILE A 181 2.63 -7.48 -16.83
N GLY A 182 2.76 -7.95 -15.59
CA GLY A 182 1.91 -9.01 -15.04
C GLY A 182 0.42 -8.64 -15.06
N ALA A 183 0.08 -7.43 -14.61
CA ALA A 183 -1.28 -6.91 -14.63
C ALA A 183 -1.83 -6.79 -16.06
N TYR A 184 -1.02 -6.26 -16.99
CA TYR A 184 -1.37 -6.16 -18.40
C TYR A 184 -1.67 -7.53 -19.02
N VAL A 185 -0.80 -8.53 -18.79
CA VAL A 185 -0.98 -9.88 -19.32
C VAL A 185 -2.26 -10.51 -18.77
N LEU A 186 -2.49 -10.42 -17.46
CA LEU A 186 -3.70 -10.97 -16.84
C LEU A 186 -4.98 -10.35 -17.43
N HIS A 187 -5.03 -9.02 -17.54
CA HIS A 187 -6.19 -8.32 -18.10
C HIS A 187 -6.35 -8.63 -19.59
N SER A 188 -5.27 -8.61 -20.37
CA SER A 188 -5.30 -8.99 -21.79
C SER A 188 -5.85 -10.41 -21.98
N VAL A 189 -5.37 -11.38 -21.21
CA VAL A 189 -5.85 -12.77 -21.25
C VAL A 189 -7.33 -12.85 -20.90
N PHE A 190 -7.80 -12.12 -19.88
CA PHE A 190 -9.23 -12.07 -19.56
C PHE A 190 -10.07 -11.59 -20.75
N ASN A 191 -9.61 -10.55 -21.47
CA ASN A 191 -10.31 -10.00 -22.63
C ASN A 191 -10.26 -10.91 -23.88
N HIS A 192 -9.52 -12.03 -23.85
CA HIS A 192 -9.56 -13.06 -24.90
C HIS A 192 -10.75 -14.01 -24.80
N PHE A 193 -11.53 -13.97 -23.71
CA PHE A 193 -12.68 -14.85 -23.49
C PHE A 193 -14.04 -14.11 -23.51
N PRO A 194 -14.36 -13.26 -24.51
CA PRO A 194 -15.62 -12.51 -24.52
C PRO A 194 -16.86 -13.41 -24.60
N ASP A 195 -16.75 -14.54 -25.31
CA ASP A 195 -17.85 -15.50 -25.50
C ASP A 195 -17.90 -16.57 -24.41
N GLN A 196 -16.91 -16.60 -23.51
CA GLN A 196 -16.78 -17.60 -22.44
C GLN A 196 -16.54 -16.93 -21.08
N PRO A 197 -17.42 -16.01 -20.64
CA PRO A 197 -17.20 -15.21 -19.43
C PRO A 197 -17.12 -16.06 -18.15
N LEU A 198 -17.80 -17.21 -18.10
CA LEU A 198 -17.69 -18.14 -16.99
C LEU A 198 -16.28 -18.75 -16.89
N LEU A 199 -15.69 -19.14 -18.03
CA LEU A 199 -14.33 -19.65 -18.07
C LEU A 199 -13.35 -18.56 -17.65
N ALA A 200 -13.51 -17.34 -18.17
CA ALA A 200 -12.70 -16.19 -17.81
C ALA A 200 -12.73 -15.94 -16.28
N MET A 201 -13.93 -15.93 -15.68
CA MET A 201 -14.13 -15.76 -14.25
C MET A 201 -13.46 -16.88 -13.43
N VAL A 202 -13.64 -18.15 -13.81
CA VAL A 202 -13.03 -19.27 -13.06
C VAL A 202 -11.50 -19.22 -13.15
N LEU A 203 -10.95 -18.94 -14.34
CA LEU A 203 -9.51 -18.83 -14.52
C LEU A 203 -8.93 -17.67 -13.69
N THR A 204 -9.58 -16.50 -13.64
CA THR A 204 -9.11 -15.38 -12.81
C THR A 204 -9.29 -15.65 -11.32
N LEU A 205 -10.42 -16.22 -10.91
CA LEU A 205 -10.70 -16.60 -9.51
C LEU A 205 -9.70 -17.61 -8.96
N LEU A 206 -9.14 -18.48 -9.79
CA LEU A 206 -8.10 -19.43 -9.38
C LEU A 206 -6.68 -18.83 -9.48
N SER A 207 -6.36 -18.17 -10.59
CA SER A 207 -5.01 -17.68 -10.85
C SER A 207 -4.60 -16.49 -9.99
N VAL A 208 -5.51 -15.54 -9.73
CA VAL A 208 -5.20 -14.34 -8.94
C VAL A 208 -4.87 -14.70 -7.49
N PRO A 209 -5.73 -15.41 -6.73
CA PRO A 209 -5.41 -15.76 -5.35
C PRO A 209 -4.19 -16.67 -5.25
N ALA A 210 -4.01 -17.63 -6.16
CA ALA A 210 -2.83 -18.48 -6.19
C ALA A 210 -1.53 -17.67 -6.39
N SER A 211 -1.57 -16.69 -7.29
CA SER A 211 -0.42 -15.80 -7.55
C SER A 211 -0.13 -14.90 -6.36
N LEU A 212 -1.16 -14.30 -5.74
CA LEU A 212 -1.00 -13.50 -4.53
C LEU A 212 -0.45 -14.35 -3.37
N PHE A 213 -1.00 -15.54 -3.15
CA PHE A 213 -0.52 -16.47 -2.14
C PHE A 213 0.96 -16.84 -2.35
N PHE A 214 1.38 -17.09 -3.59
CA PHE A 214 2.78 -17.38 -3.90
C PHE A 214 3.71 -16.19 -3.58
N ILE A 215 3.32 -14.97 -3.94
CA ILE A 215 4.13 -13.75 -3.69
C ILE A 215 4.17 -13.42 -2.19
N LEU A 216 3.05 -13.62 -1.46
CA LEU A 216 2.95 -13.34 -0.03
C LEU A 216 3.70 -14.38 0.81
N SER A 217 3.53 -15.68 0.52
CA SER A 217 4.18 -16.76 1.29
C SER A 217 5.70 -16.79 1.16
N ARG A 218 6.27 -16.25 0.08
CA ARG A 218 7.71 -16.07 -0.06
C ARG A 218 8.28 -15.03 0.92
N SER A 219 7.46 -14.08 1.36
CA SER A 219 7.84 -12.91 2.17
C SER A 219 7.99 -13.20 3.66
N GLU A 220 7.05 -13.96 4.25
CA GLU A 220 6.81 -13.90 5.69
C GLU A 220 8.03 -14.29 6.55
N ARG A 221 8.77 -15.33 6.13
CA ARG A 221 9.98 -15.76 6.85
C ARG A 221 11.11 -14.74 6.80
N ALA A 222 11.26 -14.04 5.67
CA ALA A 222 12.26 -13.00 5.52
C ALA A 222 11.88 -11.77 6.35
N THR A 223 10.59 -11.39 6.31
CA THR A 223 10.05 -10.26 7.07
C THR A 223 10.20 -10.47 8.58
N HIS A 224 9.86 -11.64 9.13
CA HIS A 224 10.02 -11.91 10.57
C HIS A 224 11.49 -11.86 11.02
N ALA A 225 12.39 -12.49 10.27
CA ALA A 225 13.83 -12.47 10.61
C ALA A 225 14.40 -11.05 10.54
N TRP A 226 13.93 -10.23 9.59
CA TRP A 226 14.32 -8.83 9.45
C TRP A 226 13.79 -7.97 10.60
N ILE A 227 12.49 -8.01 10.93
CA ILE A 227 11.91 -7.24 12.04
C ILE A 227 12.66 -7.53 13.34
N LYS A 228 12.98 -8.80 13.61
CA LYS A 228 13.73 -9.18 14.80
C LYS A 228 15.15 -8.60 14.83
N ALA A 229 15.85 -8.61 13.68
CA ALA A 229 17.19 -8.05 13.59
C ALA A 229 17.19 -6.53 13.79
N ASP A 230 16.16 -5.85 13.26
CA ASP A 230 16.00 -4.39 13.40
C ASP A 230 15.65 -4.01 14.83
N HIS A 231 14.70 -4.73 15.44
CA HIS A 231 14.38 -4.63 16.86
C HIS A 231 15.61 -4.80 17.77
N ASP A 232 16.43 -5.82 17.53
CA ASP A 232 17.65 -6.03 18.32
C ASP A 232 18.67 -4.89 18.14
N ALA A 233 18.76 -4.31 16.93
CA ALA A 233 19.61 -3.16 16.65
C ALA A 233 19.10 -1.87 17.31
N HIS A 234 17.81 -1.57 17.21
CA HIS A 234 17.17 -0.41 17.83
C HIS A 234 17.20 -0.49 19.36
N LYS A 235 16.98 -1.67 19.93
CA LYS A 235 17.12 -1.90 21.37
C LYS A 235 18.53 -1.60 21.85
N LYS A 236 19.55 -2.13 21.16
CA LYS A 236 20.95 -1.85 21.49
C LYS A 236 21.27 -0.35 21.38
N MET A 237 20.77 0.31 20.33
CA MET A 237 20.96 1.76 20.16
C MET A 237 20.32 2.55 21.29
N LEU A 238 19.12 2.17 21.74
CA LEU A 238 18.44 2.81 22.87
C LEU A 238 19.21 2.61 24.18
N ASP A 239 19.71 1.41 24.44
CA ASP A 239 20.55 1.11 25.60
C ASP A 239 21.85 1.94 25.58
N ASP A 240 22.53 2.02 24.43
CA ASP A 240 23.73 2.83 24.25
C ASP A 240 23.45 4.34 24.48
N ILE A 241 22.26 4.84 24.11
CA ILE A 241 21.84 6.22 24.38
C ILE A 241 21.66 6.44 25.88
N ARG A 242 20.93 5.56 26.56
CA ARG A 242 20.61 5.66 27.99
C ARG A 242 21.85 5.50 28.88
N ASP A 243 22.79 4.64 28.49
CA ASP A 243 24.06 4.43 29.19
C ASP A 243 25.09 5.54 28.89
N GLY A 244 24.78 6.47 27.98
CA GLY A 244 25.65 7.58 27.58
C GLY A 244 26.82 7.18 26.69
N HIS A 245 26.90 5.91 26.26
CA HIS A 245 27.90 5.41 25.31
C HIS A 245 27.70 6.02 23.92
N PHE A 246 26.45 6.23 23.52
CA PHE A 246 26.09 6.79 22.21
C PHE A 246 26.77 8.13 21.93
N ALA A 247 26.85 9.01 22.94
CA ALA A 247 27.48 10.33 22.79
C ALA A 247 28.96 10.24 22.39
N ARG A 248 29.63 9.12 22.66
CA ARG A 248 31.03 8.86 22.28
C ARG A 248 31.17 8.16 20.93
N SER A 249 30.10 7.57 20.40
CA SER A 249 30.10 6.92 19.09
C SER A 249 30.38 7.91 17.96
N GLU A 250 30.80 7.42 16.80
CA GLU A 250 30.98 8.26 15.61
C GLU A 250 29.70 9.00 15.22
N MET A 251 28.56 8.30 15.30
CA MET A 251 27.24 8.86 15.00
C MET A 251 26.86 9.96 15.98
N GLY A 252 26.98 9.71 17.29
CA GLY A 252 26.71 10.71 18.33
C GLY A 252 27.58 11.96 18.22
N GLN A 253 28.89 11.79 17.95
CA GLN A 253 29.80 12.91 17.70
C GLN A 253 29.45 13.67 16.41
N SER A 254 28.97 12.98 15.39
CA SER A 254 28.50 13.59 14.14
C SER A 254 27.26 14.45 14.37
N LEU A 255 26.25 13.91 15.06
CA LEU A 255 25.01 14.62 15.41
C LEU A 255 25.30 15.86 16.25
N LYS A 256 26.15 15.72 17.27
CA LYS A 256 26.60 16.84 18.10
C LYS A 256 27.24 17.95 17.25
N ARG A 257 28.18 17.59 16.37
CA ARG A 257 28.85 18.54 15.46
C ARG A 257 27.90 19.22 14.46
N ILE A 258 26.79 18.59 14.10
CA ILE A 258 25.76 19.21 13.25
C ILE A 258 24.95 20.19 14.10
N ALA A 259 24.41 19.74 15.24
CA ALA A 259 23.58 20.56 16.12
C ALA A 259 24.29 21.83 16.60
N ASP A 260 25.56 21.71 17.02
CA ASP A 260 26.37 22.82 17.52
C ASP A 260 26.63 23.92 16.46
N ARG A 261 26.48 23.63 15.16
CA ARG A 261 26.60 24.64 14.10
C ARG A 261 25.40 25.56 14.00
N PHE A 262 24.23 25.10 14.44
CA PHE A 262 23.00 25.87 14.37
C PHE A 262 22.79 26.69 15.64
N THR A 263 22.83 26.04 16.81
CA THR A 263 22.62 26.72 18.09
C THR A 263 23.35 25.99 19.22
N PRO A 264 24.15 26.68 20.05
CA PRO A 264 24.76 26.08 21.23
C PRO A 264 23.71 25.45 22.16
N GLY A 265 23.94 24.21 22.60
CA GLY A 265 23.02 23.48 23.49
C GLY A 265 21.96 22.65 22.76
N LEU A 266 21.77 22.83 21.45
CA LEU A 266 20.78 22.07 20.68
C LEU A 266 21.08 20.56 20.62
N ALA A 267 22.33 20.16 20.84
CA ALA A 267 22.76 18.76 20.84
C ALA A 267 22.01 17.90 21.88
N SER A 268 21.62 18.46 23.03
CA SER A 268 20.83 17.71 24.02
C SER A 268 19.40 17.46 23.56
N ASP A 269 18.79 18.43 22.87
CA ASP A 269 17.45 18.27 22.30
C ASP A 269 17.47 17.23 21.17
N VAL A 270 18.53 17.23 20.34
CA VAL A 270 18.73 16.22 19.29
C VAL A 270 18.91 14.81 19.88
N LEU A 271 19.65 14.67 20.98
CA LEU A 271 19.77 13.38 21.68
C LEU A 271 18.44 12.92 22.29
N ALA A 272 17.69 13.81 22.93
CA ALA A 272 16.36 13.49 23.46
C ALA A 272 15.38 13.11 22.33
N TYR A 273 15.45 13.80 21.19
CA TYR A 273 14.68 13.45 20.00
C TYR A 273 15.01 12.05 19.51
N LEU A 274 16.31 11.73 19.41
CA LEU A 274 16.75 10.41 18.97
C LEU A 274 16.31 9.31 19.93
N GLU A 275 16.41 9.52 21.24
CA GLU A 275 15.98 8.56 22.25
C GLU A 275 14.49 8.24 22.11
N ILE A 276 13.63 9.26 22.12
CA ILE A 276 12.17 9.08 22.02
C ILE A 276 11.78 8.49 20.68
N LYS A 277 12.43 8.91 19.59
CA LYS A 277 12.18 8.34 18.27
C LYS A 277 12.53 6.85 18.22
N THR A 278 13.68 6.46 18.76
CA THR A 278 14.12 5.06 18.83
C THR A 278 13.17 4.24 19.69
N GLU A 279 12.72 4.79 20.82
CA GLU A 279 11.75 4.12 21.70
C GLU A 279 10.38 3.91 21.02
N LEU A 280 9.91 4.88 20.24
CA LEU A 280 8.65 4.74 19.49
C LEU A 280 8.77 3.79 18.29
N VAL A 281 9.92 3.77 17.60
CA VAL A 281 10.21 2.78 16.54
C VAL A 281 10.21 1.37 17.14
N LEU A 282 10.98 1.16 18.22
CA LEU A 282 11.05 -0.11 18.92
C LEU A 282 9.67 -0.58 19.37
N ARG A 283 8.84 0.35 19.86
CA ARG A 283 7.46 0.04 20.24
C ARG A 283 6.59 -0.40 19.05
N GLY A 284 6.80 0.17 17.87
CA GLY A 284 6.14 -0.26 16.64
C GLY A 284 6.50 -1.70 16.28
N GLU A 285 7.79 -2.03 16.31
CA GLU A 285 8.32 -3.38 16.03
C GLU A 285 7.80 -4.41 17.04
N GLU A 286 7.80 -4.08 18.34
CA GLU A 286 7.24 -4.93 19.41
C GLU A 286 5.76 -5.26 19.17
N ILE A 287 4.95 -4.26 18.81
CA ILE A 287 3.53 -4.47 18.50
C ILE A 287 3.39 -5.41 17.31
N MET A 288 4.20 -5.24 16.27
CA MET A 288 4.15 -6.11 15.09
C MET A 288 4.56 -7.54 15.37
N LEU A 289 5.63 -7.76 16.17
CA LEU A 289 6.06 -9.09 16.59
C LEU A 289 4.96 -9.78 17.42
N ALA A 290 4.35 -9.06 18.36
CA ALA A 290 3.27 -9.60 19.18
C ALA A 290 2.04 -9.98 18.34
N VAL A 291 1.65 -9.14 17.37
CA VAL A 291 0.55 -9.45 16.43
C VAL A 291 0.87 -10.69 15.59
N GLN A 292 2.13 -10.90 15.17
CA GLN A 292 2.53 -12.12 14.46
C GLN A 292 2.43 -13.39 15.33
N GLU A 293 2.62 -13.25 16.64
CA GLU A 293 2.44 -14.33 17.62
C GLU A 293 0.95 -14.55 18.01
N GLY A 294 0.04 -13.73 17.46
CA GLY A 294 -1.39 -13.80 17.73
C GLY A 294 -1.83 -13.05 18.99
N GLU A 295 -0.97 -12.19 19.53
CA GLU A 295 -1.28 -11.32 20.67
C GLU A 295 -1.88 -9.99 20.21
N ASP A 296 -2.80 -9.44 21.01
CA ASP A 296 -3.36 -8.10 20.79
C ASP A 296 -2.69 -7.09 21.73
N VAL A 297 -1.80 -6.27 21.17
CA VAL A 297 -1.11 -5.21 21.90
C VAL A 297 -1.75 -3.86 21.58
N ALA A 298 -2.47 -3.32 22.57
CA ALA A 298 -3.08 -2.01 22.48
C ALA A 298 -2.04 -0.89 22.61
N VAL A 299 -2.20 0.16 21.80
CA VAL A 299 -1.50 1.44 21.97
C VAL A 299 -2.17 2.18 23.13
N GLY A 300 -1.38 2.61 24.11
CA GLY A 300 -1.88 3.22 25.34
C GLY A 300 -1.57 4.72 25.48
N PRO A 301 -1.96 5.33 26.62
CA PRO A 301 -1.67 6.73 26.91
C PRO A 301 -0.18 7.06 26.95
N ALA A 302 0.67 6.11 27.35
CA ALA A 302 2.11 6.31 27.43
C ALA A 302 2.75 6.55 26.05
N GLU A 303 2.31 5.80 25.04
CA GLU A 303 2.74 6.01 23.65
C GLU A 303 2.26 7.37 23.13
N ARG A 304 1.03 7.78 23.48
CA ARG A 304 0.51 9.10 23.11
C ARG A 304 1.34 10.24 23.69
N ASP A 305 1.69 10.16 24.97
CA ASP A 305 2.50 11.20 25.62
C ASP A 305 3.90 11.30 25.00
N LYS A 306 4.52 10.16 24.66
CA LYS A 306 5.79 10.12 23.92
C LYS A 306 5.68 10.71 22.52
N VAL A 307 4.59 10.42 21.80
CA VAL A 307 4.32 11.01 20.47
C VAL A 307 4.22 12.52 20.56
N PHE A 308 3.49 13.07 21.54
CA PHE A 308 3.43 14.52 21.73
C PHE A 308 4.79 15.12 22.10
N ARG A 309 5.57 14.43 22.95
CA ARG A 309 6.92 14.87 23.29
C ARG A 309 7.87 14.86 22.09
N LEU A 310 7.75 13.86 21.21
CA LEU A 310 8.52 13.81 19.96
C LEU A 310 8.19 15.02 19.08
N GLU A 311 6.91 15.36 18.92
CA GLU A 311 6.47 16.50 18.11
C GLU A 311 6.90 17.86 18.69
N GLU A 312 6.90 17.99 20.01
CA GLU A 312 7.45 19.16 20.70
C GLU A 312 8.95 19.33 20.40
N LEU A 313 9.72 18.22 20.43
CA LEU A 313 11.14 18.23 20.10
C LEU A 313 11.37 18.53 18.61
N GLU A 314 10.57 17.97 17.71
CA GLU A 314 10.62 18.29 16.28
C GLU A 314 10.40 19.79 16.03
N HIS A 315 9.41 20.37 16.71
CA HIS A 315 9.14 21.81 16.63
C HIS A 315 10.30 22.65 17.18
N LYS A 316 10.86 22.26 18.34
CA LYS A 316 11.96 22.96 19.00
C LYS A 316 13.27 22.90 18.19
N ILE A 317 13.57 21.75 17.61
CA ILE A 317 14.78 21.51 16.80
C ILE A 317 14.68 22.23 15.45
N GLY A 318 13.49 22.24 14.86
CA GLY A 318 13.19 22.93 13.62
C GLY A 318 13.60 22.16 12.35
N PRO A 319 12.96 22.46 11.21
CA PRO A 319 13.04 21.65 10.00
C PRO A 319 14.45 21.60 9.38
N SER A 320 15.22 22.68 9.46
CA SER A 320 16.58 22.74 8.89
C SER A 320 17.55 21.80 9.59
N VAL A 321 17.44 21.70 10.92
CA VAL A 321 18.30 20.83 11.71
C VAL A 321 17.86 19.38 11.56
N LEU A 322 16.54 19.12 11.61
CA LEU A 322 15.97 17.80 11.34
C LEU A 322 16.44 17.25 9.99
N ALA A 323 16.35 18.04 8.92
CA ALA A 323 16.82 17.65 7.59
C ALA A 323 18.34 17.39 7.53
N ALA A 324 19.13 18.09 8.35
CA ALA A 324 20.58 17.91 8.41
C ALA A 324 20.97 16.64 9.18
N ILE A 325 20.21 16.25 10.21
CA ILE A 325 20.49 15.06 11.03
C ILE A 325 19.84 13.80 10.49
N GLU A 326 18.71 13.89 9.79
CA GLU A 326 17.92 12.75 9.29
C GLU A 326 18.77 11.70 8.55
N PRO A 327 19.69 12.06 7.64
CA PRO A 327 20.54 11.09 6.95
C PRO A 327 21.50 10.30 7.85
N LYS A 328 21.67 10.74 9.10
CA LYS A 328 22.57 10.17 10.10
C LYS A 328 21.85 9.38 11.18
N LEU A 329 20.51 9.35 11.20
CA LEU A 329 19.78 8.68 12.29
C LEU A 329 19.75 7.15 12.14
N GLY A 330 20.02 6.62 10.94
CA GLY A 330 20.10 5.17 10.71
C GLY A 330 18.77 4.49 10.36
N PHE A 331 17.63 5.15 10.57
CA PHE A 331 16.32 4.56 10.33
C PHE A 331 16.06 4.22 8.84
N SER A 332 15.48 3.05 8.61
CA SER A 332 14.98 2.59 7.32
C SER A 332 13.64 3.26 6.97
N ARG A 333 13.14 3.03 5.75
CA ARG A 333 11.80 3.54 5.40
C ARG A 333 10.68 2.78 6.12
N ASN A 334 10.90 1.51 6.46
CA ASN A 334 9.91 0.74 7.22
C ASN A 334 9.76 1.32 8.62
N ASP A 335 10.84 1.61 9.33
CA ASP A 335 10.82 2.16 10.69
C ASP A 335 10.05 3.49 10.72
N LEU A 336 10.27 4.35 9.72
CA LEU A 336 9.57 5.62 9.60
C LEU A 336 8.08 5.42 9.27
N TRP A 337 7.75 4.41 8.48
CA TRP A 337 6.35 4.06 8.18
C TRP A 337 5.65 3.52 9.44
N GLU A 338 6.31 2.64 10.20
CA GLU A 338 5.80 2.05 11.45
C GLU A 338 5.58 3.13 12.50
N LEU A 339 6.54 4.04 12.65
CA LEU A 339 6.43 5.21 13.53
C LEU A 339 5.22 6.09 13.18
N GLU A 340 5.02 6.42 11.91
CA GLU A 340 3.87 7.24 11.48
C GLU A 340 2.54 6.52 11.71
N HIS A 341 2.52 5.19 11.54
CA HIS A 341 1.35 4.38 11.86
C HIS A 341 1.05 4.39 13.37
N LEU A 342 2.06 4.19 14.21
CA LEU A 342 1.95 4.26 15.67
C LEU A 342 1.46 5.64 16.12
N LYS A 343 2.04 6.73 15.58
CA LYS A 343 1.61 8.11 15.84
C LYS A 343 0.12 8.30 15.54
N THR A 344 -0.33 7.79 14.40
CA THR A 344 -1.74 7.89 13.99
C THR A 344 -2.66 7.13 14.95
N ARG A 345 -2.28 5.94 15.42
CA ARG A 345 -3.05 5.16 16.39
C ARG A 345 -3.09 5.84 17.76
N ALA A 346 -1.94 6.29 18.27
CA ALA A 346 -1.82 6.92 19.58
C ALA A 346 -2.65 8.21 19.69
N LYS A 347 -2.74 8.98 18.60
CA LYS A 347 -3.55 10.21 18.54
C LYS A 347 -5.06 9.97 18.48
N ARG A 348 -5.52 8.74 18.23
CA ARG A 348 -6.97 8.40 18.20
C ARG A 348 -7.52 7.97 19.55
N LEU A 349 -6.70 7.89 20.59
CA LEU A 349 -7.11 7.56 21.96
C LEU A 349 -7.86 8.72 22.67
N GLU A 350 -8.51 9.60 21.90
CA GLU A 350 -9.27 10.75 22.40
C GLU A 350 -10.67 10.34 22.88
#